data_AF-A0A2S9YAA9-F1
#
_entry.id   AF-A0A2S9YAA9-F1
#
_cell.length_a   1.000
_cell.length_b   1.000
_cell.length_c   1.000
_cell.angle_alpha   90.00
_cell.angle_beta   90.00
_cell.angle_gamma   90.00
#
_symmetry.space_group_name_H-M   'P 1'
#
loop_
_entity.id
_entity.type
_entity.pdbx_description
1 polymer ?
#
loop_
_entity_poly.entity_id
_entity_poly.type
_entity_poly.pdbx_seq_one_letter_code
_entity_poly.pdbx_strand_id
1 'polypeptide(L)' 'MTTHNMLRDLGYTTASSGIKAFQRDYNRVGSRPLLVTGELDATTTAAVELAHSTSEMFKAMRDQGKG' A
#
# COMPACT_ATOMS: atom_id res chain seq x y z
N MET A 1 -2.16 -8.77 11.22
CA MET A 1 -1.07 -8.06 10.53
C MET A 1 -1.28 -6.56 10.72
N THR A 2 -0.23 -5.76 10.98
CA THR A 2 -0.36 -4.31 11.20
C THR A 2 -0.21 -3.55 9.87
N THR A 3 -0.80 -2.35 9.76
CA THR A 3 -0.63 -1.46 8.59
C THR A 3 0.84 -1.15 8.30
N HIS A 4 1.65 -1.02 9.35
CA HIS A 4 3.10 -0.83 9.23
C HIS A 4 3.81 -2.03 8.55
N ASN A 5 3.39 -3.26 8.84
CA ASN A 5 3.94 -4.44 8.19
C ASN A 5 3.49 -4.51 6.73
N MET A 6 2.21 -4.25 6.46
CA MET A 6 1.68 -4.16 5.08
C MET A 6 2.44 -3.13 4.23
N LEU A 7 2.78 -1.98 4.81
CA LEU A 7 3.57 -0.94 4.15
C LEU A 7 4.96 -1.45 3.73
N ARG A 8 5.62 -2.20 4.63
CA ARG A 8 6.93 -2.82 4.36
C ARG A 8 6.84 -3.89 3.29
N ASP A 9 5.80 -4.71 3.31
CA ASP A 9 5.58 -5.77 2.31
C ASP A 9 5.25 -5.20 0.93
N LEU A 10 4.68 -3.99 0.89
CA LEU A 10 4.51 -3.19 -0.32
C LEU A 10 5.80 -2.49 -0.79
N GLY A 11 6.90 -2.59 -0.02
CA GLY A 11 8.21 -2.02 -0.36
C GLY A 11 8.47 -0.61 0.18
N TYR A 12 7.61 -0.09 1.07
CA TYR A 12 7.75 1.25 1.65
C TYR A 12 8.26 1.21 3.09
N THR A 13 8.88 2.29 3.56
CA THR A 13 9.31 2.41 4.95
C THR A 13 8.18 2.92 5.85
N THR A 14 8.25 2.62 7.14
CA THR A 14 7.30 3.11 8.15
C THR A 14 7.57 4.55 8.63
N ALA A 15 8.64 5.18 8.15
CA ALA A 15 8.91 6.59 8.42
C ALA A 15 7.98 7.50 7.59
N SER A 16 7.79 8.74 8.02
CA SER A 16 6.95 9.73 7.34
C SER A 16 7.30 9.89 5.85
N SER A 17 8.58 9.82 5.50
CA SER A 17 9.04 9.87 4.10
C SER A 17 8.53 8.68 3.26
N GLY A 18 8.51 7.47 3.82
CA GLY A 18 7.97 6.28 3.16
C GLY A 18 6.45 6.32 3.02
N ILE A 19 5.75 6.83 4.03
CA ILE A 19 4.30 7.03 3.97
C ILE A 19 3.95 8.08 2.89
N LYS A 20 4.72 9.18 2.80
CA LYS A 20 4.54 10.18 1.72
C LYS A 20 4.80 9.60 0.34
N ALA A 21 5.80 8.71 0.20
CA ALA A 21 6.05 8.01 -1.06
C ALA A 21 4.85 7.15 -1.46
N PHE A 22 4.35 6.32 -0.53
CA PHE A 22 3.14 5.53 -0.74
C PHE A 22 1.94 6.40 -1.14
N GLN A 23 1.65 7.48 -0.40
CA GLN A 23 0.52 8.37 -0.68
C GLN A 23 0.62 8.98 -2.09
N ARG A 24 1.82 9.41 -2.51
CA ARG A 24 2.04 9.95 -3.87
C ARG A 24 1.85 8.89 -4.95
N ASP A 25 2.38 7.70 -4.74
CA ASP A 25 2.28 6.62 -5.72
C ASP A 25 0.85 6.10 -5.84
N TYR A 26 0.14 5.95 -4.71
CA TYR A 26 -1.27 5.62 -4.70
C TYR A 26 -2.09 6.67 -5.45
N ASN A 27 -1.78 7.96 -5.29
CA ASN A 27 -2.50 9.05 -5.99
C ASN A 27 -2.27 9.08 -7.51
N ARG A 28 -1.26 8.39 -8.03
CA ARG A 28 -1.05 8.28 -9.49
C ARG A 28 -2.07 7.35 -10.16
N VAL A 29 -2.58 6.38 -9.41
CA VAL A 29 -3.46 5.31 -9.94
C VAL A 29 -4.81 5.25 -9.25
N GLY A 30 -4.93 5.82 -8.05
CA GLY A 30 -6.11 5.79 -7.21
C GLY A 30 -7.18 6.76 -7.66
N SER A 31 -8.44 6.31 -7.66
CA SER A 31 -9.61 7.14 -8.00
C SER A 31 -9.98 8.16 -6.92
N ARG A 32 -9.47 7.97 -5.69
CA ARG A 32 -9.64 8.88 -4.56
C ARG A 32 -8.26 9.30 -4.03
N PRO A 33 -7.84 10.54 -4.27
CA PRO A 33 -6.52 10.99 -3.85
C PRO A 33 -6.44 11.13 -2.32
N LEU A 34 -5.35 10.62 -1.75
CA LEU A 34 -4.93 10.78 -0.37
C LEU A 34 -4.28 12.14 -0.15
N LEU A 35 -4.40 12.67 1.06
CA LEU A 35 -3.57 13.80 1.48
C LEU A 35 -2.14 13.31 1.74
N VAL A 36 -1.14 14.04 1.22
CA VAL A 36 0.27 13.67 1.38
C VAL A 36 0.83 14.24 2.69
N THR A 37 0.38 13.67 3.80
CA THR A 37 0.75 14.09 5.17
C THR A 37 2.00 13.36 5.67
N GLY A 38 2.22 12.13 5.23
CA GLY A 38 3.20 11.22 5.81
C GLY A 38 2.75 10.59 7.13
N GLU A 39 1.45 10.57 7.37
CA GLU A 39 0.82 9.96 8.54
C GLU A 39 -0.11 8.82 8.11
N LEU A 40 -0.26 7.82 8.98
CA LEU A 40 -1.23 6.74 8.80
C LEU A 40 -2.59 7.14 9.36
N ASP A 41 -3.23 8.11 8.72
CA ASP A 41 -4.63 8.41 8.99
C ASP A 41 -5.55 7.25 8.52
N ALA A 42 -6.84 7.35 8.85
CA ALA A 42 -7.81 6.30 8.53
C ALA A 42 -7.90 6.03 7.02
N THR A 43 -7.77 7.06 6.18
CA THR A 43 -7.87 6.94 4.73
C THR A 43 -6.61 6.30 4.13
N THR A 44 -5.44 6.72 4.60
CA THR A 44 -4.14 6.16 4.21
C THR A 44 -4.06 4.70 4.65
N THR A 45 -4.56 4.36 5.85
CA THR A 45 -4.63 2.99 6.35
C THR A 45 -5.47 2.10 5.42
N ALA A 46 -6.69 2.54 5.08
CA ALA A 46 -7.55 1.79 4.16
C ALA A 46 -6.93 1.61 2.77
N ALA A 47 -6.20 2.62 2.27
CA ALA A 47 -5.48 2.54 1.01
C ALA A 47 -4.32 1.54 1.05
N VAL A 48 -3.57 1.48 2.15
CA VAL A 48 -2.49 0.49 2.35
C VAL A 48 -3.07 -0.92 2.37
N GLU A 49 -4.17 -1.14 3.09
CA GLU A 49 -4.84 -2.44 3.15
C GLU A 49 -5.32 -2.89 1.77
N LEU A 50 -5.93 -1.99 0.99
CA LEU A 50 -6.38 -2.27 -0.36
C LEU A 50 -5.22 -2.62 -1.30
N ALA A 51 -4.14 -1.82 -1.28
CA ALA A 51 -2.96 -2.04 -2.10
C ALA A 51 -2.28 -3.38 -1.76
N HIS A 52 -2.19 -3.69 -0.46
CA HIS A 52 -1.62 -4.95 0.02
C HIS A 52 -2.46 -6.15 -0.43
N SER A 53 -3.77 -6.12 -0.21
CA SER A 53 -4.69 -7.18 -0.65
C SER A 53 -4.59 -7.44 -2.15
N THR A 54 -4.53 -6.37 -2.94
CA THR A 54 -4.35 -6.44 -4.39
C THR A 54 -3.03 -7.10 -4.77
N SER A 55 -1.92 -6.72 -4.12
CA SER A 55 -0.60 -7.32 -4.35
C SER A 55 -0.59 -8.82 -4.04
N GLU A 56 -1.19 -9.24 -2.93
CA GLU A 56 -1.30 -10.66 -2.55
C GLU A 56 -2.14 -11.46 -3.55
N MET A 57 -3.25 -10.89 -4.05
CA MET A 57 -4.06 -11.51 -5.09
C MET A 57 -3.27 -11.75 -6.37
N PHE A 58 -2.48 -10.75 -6.81
CA PHE A 58 -1.62 -10.91 -8.00
C PHE A 58 -0.49 -11.92 -7.78
N LYS A 59 0.10 -11.99 -6.58
CA LYS A 59 1.11 -13.02 -6.25
C LYS A 59 0.49 -14.42 -6.30
N ALA A 60 -0.68 -14.61 -5.68
CA ALA A 60 -1.38 -15.89 -5.69
C ALA A 60 -1.72 -16.36 -7.12
N MET A 61 -2.18 -15.46 -7.99
CA MET A 61 -2.42 -15.78 -9.40
C MET A 61 -1.13 -16.15 -10.15
N ARG A 62 -0.02 -15.46 -9.88
CA ARG A 62 1.27 -15.75 -10.52
C ARG A 62 1.81 -17.13 -10.13
N ASP A 63 1.66 -17.51 -8.87
CA ASP A 63 2.16 -18.79 -8.37
C ASP A 63 1.32 -19.97 -8.88
N GLN A 64 0.01 -19.77 -9.11
CA GLN A 64 -0.87 -20.79 -9.66
C GLN A 64 -0.59 -21.11 -11.14
N GLY A 65 0.03 -20.19 -11.89
CA GLY A 65 0.43 -20.40 -13.30
C GLY A 65 1.78 -21.08 -13.50
N LYS A 66 2.50 -21.43 -12.41
CA LYS A 66 3.80 -22.13 -12.45
C LYS A 66 3.71 -23.62 -12.09
N GLY A 67 2.50 -24.18 -12.01
CA GLY A 67 2.23 -25.60 -11.76
C GLY A 67 2.02 -26.40 -13.03
#